data_AF-A0A7X8YRK2-F1
#
_entry.id   AF-A0A7X8YRK2-F1
#
_cell.length_a   1.000
_cell.length_b   1.000
_cell.length_c   1.000
_cell.angle_alpha   90.00
_cell.angle_beta   90.00
_cell.angle_gamma   90.00
#
_symmetry.space_group_name_H-M   'P 1'
#
loop_
_entity.id
_entity.type
_entity.pdbx_description
1 polymer ?
#
loop_
_entity_poly.entity_id
_entity_poly.type
_entity_poly.pdbx_seq_one_letter_code
_entity_poly.pdbx_strand_id
1 'polypeptide(L)'
;EAIAQQCGFNPAGGGRNNTYEVPAAEAALGDYLRLAWMPKITNGFFLRAESFYHFASHIDEVDDTGFSSYGGRSLHQQSHGESFLSLFMNRFNGKALYLLDEPEAALSPARQLAFLRILHDLTGSGDAQFIIATHSPILMGYPDAVILSFDDSQIKEVAYEMTDHYLITKYFIQHREKVLADLLAD
;
A
#
# COMPACT_ATOMS: atom_id res chain seq x y z
N GLU A 1 8.71 -0.40 -6.63
CA GLU A 1 9.52 -1.63 -6.72
C GLU A 1 11.00 -1.44 -6.40
N ALA A 2 11.72 -0.51 -7.04
CA ALA A 2 13.15 -0.32 -6.81
C ALA A 2 13.55 -0.03 -5.34
N ILE A 3 12.72 0.71 -4.59
CA ILE A 3 12.90 0.90 -3.14
C ILE A 3 12.81 -0.44 -2.39
N ALA A 4 11.83 -1.29 -2.72
CA ALA A 4 11.65 -2.60 -2.10
C ALA A 4 12.84 -3.53 -2.35
N GLN A 5 13.33 -3.57 -3.59
CA GLN A 5 14.54 -4.31 -3.96
C GLN A 5 15.76 -3.85 -3.15
N GLN A 6 15.98 -2.53 -3.05
CA GLN A 6 17.12 -1.96 -2.33
C GLN A 6 17.02 -2.16 -0.80
N CYS A 7 15.80 -2.27 -0.27
CA CYS A 7 15.53 -2.71 1.11
C CYS A 7 15.75 -4.22 1.32
N GLY A 8 15.85 -5.01 0.24
CA GLY A 8 15.93 -6.46 0.27
C GLY A 8 14.61 -7.14 0.62
N PHE A 9 13.48 -6.50 0.32
CA PHE A 9 12.14 -7.10 0.41
C PHE A 9 11.85 -7.87 -0.88
N ASN A 10 11.02 -8.92 -0.80
CA ASN A 10 10.65 -9.67 -2.00
C ASN A 10 9.70 -8.83 -2.88
N PRO A 11 10.02 -8.59 -4.17
CA PRO A 11 9.17 -7.85 -5.11
C PRO A 11 7.79 -8.50 -5.39
N ALA A 12 7.61 -9.79 -5.09
CA ALA A 12 6.35 -10.51 -5.25
C ALA A 12 5.33 -10.31 -4.11
N GLY A 13 5.68 -9.51 -3.09
CA GLY A 13 4.90 -9.38 -1.87
C GLY A 13 5.37 -10.33 -0.78
N GLY A 14 5.67 -9.80 0.41
CA GLY A 14 6.29 -10.60 1.47
C GLY A 14 7.29 -9.84 2.34
N GLY A 15 7.63 -10.44 3.49
CA GLY A 15 8.85 -10.11 4.22
C GLY A 15 10.06 -10.79 3.58
N ARG A 16 11.26 -10.58 4.13
CA ARG A 16 12.54 -11.17 3.66
C ARG A 16 12.56 -12.70 3.48
N ASN A 17 11.63 -13.42 4.10
CA ASN A 17 11.60 -14.89 4.14
C ASN A 17 10.62 -15.54 3.15
N ASN A 18 9.86 -14.77 2.37
CA ASN A 18 8.97 -15.33 1.36
C ASN A 18 9.70 -15.31 0.02
N THR A 19 9.86 -16.47 -0.62
CA THR A 19 10.54 -16.60 -1.92
C THR A 19 9.49 -16.91 -2.98
N TYR A 20 9.01 -15.89 -3.68
CA TYR A 20 8.19 -16.03 -4.89
C TYR A 20 8.96 -15.48 -6.09
N GLU A 21 9.08 -16.28 -7.14
CA GLU A 21 9.56 -15.85 -8.45
C GLU A 21 8.40 -15.23 -9.23
N VAL A 22 8.16 -13.93 -9.02
CA VAL A 22 7.46 -13.15 -10.05
C VAL A 22 8.54 -12.74 -11.05
N PRO A 23 8.29 -12.81 -12.38
CA PRO A 23 9.27 -12.35 -13.37
C PRO A 23 9.71 -10.96 -12.93
N ALA A 24 11.00 -10.82 -12.64
CA ALA A 24 11.57 -9.53 -12.29
C ALA A 24 11.28 -8.63 -13.48
N ALA A 25 10.22 -7.82 -13.38
CA ALA A 25 10.16 -6.57 -14.10
C ALA A 25 11.46 -5.91 -13.71
N GLU A 26 12.43 -5.92 -14.64
CA GLU A 26 13.79 -5.46 -14.41
C GLU A 26 13.67 -4.12 -13.71
N ALA A 27 13.97 -4.09 -12.41
CA ALA A 27 13.87 -2.90 -11.60
C ALA A 27 15.02 -1.98 -11.99
N ALA A 28 14.94 -1.44 -13.20
CA ALA A 28 15.98 -0.68 -13.88
C ALA A 28 16.37 0.55 -13.07
N LEU A 29 15.48 1.05 -12.21
CA LEU A 29 15.73 2.18 -11.31
C LEU A 29 16.51 1.78 -10.04
N GLY A 30 16.57 0.50 -9.68
CA GLY A 30 17.25 0.01 -8.48
C GLY A 30 18.73 0.42 -8.44
N ASP A 31 19.42 0.26 -9.57
CA ASP A 31 20.85 0.58 -9.70
C ASP A 31 21.15 2.08 -9.61
N TYR A 32 20.14 2.94 -9.83
CA TYR A 32 20.26 4.40 -9.77
C TYR A 32 19.78 4.98 -8.43
N LEU A 33 19.24 4.16 -7.53
CA LEU A 33 18.75 4.59 -6.22
C LEU A 33 19.72 4.24 -5.11
N ARG A 34 20.09 5.25 -4.31
CA ARG A 34 20.81 5.06 -3.06
C ARG A 34 19.91 5.40 -1.87
N LEU A 35 19.49 4.37 -1.15
CA LEU A 35 18.75 4.55 0.10
C LEU A 35 19.73 4.79 1.26
N ALA A 36 19.40 5.74 2.13
CA ALA A 36 20.17 6.05 3.33
C ALA A 36 19.22 6.08 4.53
N TRP A 37 19.58 5.37 5.60
CA TRP A 37 18.85 5.32 6.87
C TRP A 37 19.81 5.00 8.00
N MET A 38 19.44 5.36 9.24
CA MET A 38 20.19 4.98 10.44
C MET A 38 19.22 4.87 11.63
N PRO A 39 19.15 3.73 12.34
CA PRO A 39 19.79 2.43 12.05
C PRO A 39 19.18 1.73 10.83
N LYS A 40 19.86 0.70 10.31
CA LYS A 40 19.31 -0.11 9.21
C LYS A 40 18.08 -0.90 9.68
N ILE A 41 16.92 -0.47 9.22
CA ILE A 41 15.67 -1.19 9.42
C ILE A 41 15.65 -2.41 8.50
N THR A 42 15.60 -3.60 9.10
CA THR A 42 15.53 -4.88 8.38
C THR A 42 14.15 -5.52 8.44
N ASN A 43 13.27 -5.00 9.29
CA ASN A 43 11.89 -5.41 9.41
C ASN A 43 11.02 -4.56 8.50
N GLY A 44 10.07 -5.17 7.81
CA GLY A 44 9.26 -4.48 6.83
C GLY A 44 8.57 -5.41 5.88
N PHE A 45 7.73 -4.82 5.04
CA PHE A 45 6.85 -5.57 4.16
C PHE A 45 6.59 -4.76 2.90
N PHE A 46 6.72 -5.42 1.75
CA PHE A 46 6.23 -4.89 0.48
C PHE A 46 4.93 -5.61 0.14
N LEU A 47 3.90 -4.85 -0.23
CA LEU A 47 2.61 -5.39 -0.62
C LEU A 47 2.09 -4.72 -1.88
N ARG A 48 1.77 -5.55 -2.87
CA ARG A 48 0.97 -5.16 -4.04
C ARG A 48 -0.42 -5.74 -3.86
N ALA A 49 -1.45 -4.97 -4.13
CA ALA A 49 -2.83 -5.44 -3.98
C ALA A 49 -3.14 -6.68 -4.83
N GLU A 50 -2.58 -6.77 -6.04
CA GLU A 50 -2.77 -7.89 -6.97
C GLU A 50 -2.12 -9.19 -6.46
N SER A 51 -0.93 -9.09 -5.85
CA SER A 51 -0.20 -10.24 -5.31
C SER A 51 -0.72 -10.69 -3.94
N PHE A 52 -1.61 -9.90 -3.31
CA PHE A 52 -2.16 -10.22 -1.99
C PHE A 52 -2.89 -11.57 -1.95
N TYR A 53 -3.59 -11.94 -3.03
CA TYR A 53 -4.27 -13.23 -3.12
C TYR A 53 -3.28 -14.40 -3.03
N HIS A 54 -2.20 -14.35 -3.82
CA HIS A 54 -1.14 -15.36 -3.78
C HIS A 54 -0.44 -15.41 -2.41
N PHE A 55 -0.23 -14.25 -1.79
CA PHE A 55 0.30 -14.17 -0.43
C PHE A 55 -0.63 -14.85 0.59
N ALA A 56 -1.94 -14.58 0.54
CA ALA A 56 -2.93 -15.20 1.42
C ALA A 56 -2.98 -16.73 1.23
N SER A 57 -2.95 -17.20 -0.03
CA SER A 57 -2.85 -18.63 -0.34
C SER A 57 -1.61 -19.28 0.23
N HIS A 58 -0.47 -18.62 0.10
CA HIS A 58 0.76 -19.14 0.65
C HIS A 58 0.68 -19.35 2.16
N ILE A 59 0.19 -18.33 2.88
CA ILE A 59 0.10 -18.37 4.33
C ILE A 59 -0.84 -19.51 4.77
N ASP A 60 -1.95 -19.71 4.08
CA ASP A 60 -2.86 -20.82 4.37
C ASP A 60 -2.25 -22.20 4.09
N GLU A 61 -1.29 -22.31 3.16
CA GLU A 61 -0.57 -23.56 2.88
C GLU A 61 0.58 -23.84 3.84
N VAL A 62 1.26 -22.80 4.34
CA VAL A 62 2.53 -22.96 5.11
C VAL A 62 2.41 -22.63 6.59
N ASP A 63 1.33 -22.00 7.04
CA ASP A 63 1.18 -21.64 8.45
C ASP A 63 0.75 -22.85 9.31
N ASP A 64 1.70 -23.37 10.06
CA ASP A 64 1.49 -24.40 11.08
C ASP A 64 1.22 -23.80 12.48
N THR A 65 1.09 -22.47 12.59
CA THR A 65 0.91 -21.76 13.87
C THR A 65 -0.54 -21.44 14.20
N GLY A 66 -1.48 -21.88 13.35
CA GLY A 66 -2.90 -21.59 13.50
C GLY A 66 -3.23 -20.12 13.23
N PHE A 67 -2.52 -19.47 12.32
CA PHE A 67 -2.67 -18.09 11.88
C PHE A 67 -2.48 -17.06 12.99
N SER A 68 -1.68 -17.38 14.02
CA SER A 68 -1.47 -16.53 15.19
C SER A 68 -1.00 -15.10 14.82
N SER A 69 -0.13 -14.99 13.82
CA SER A 69 0.38 -13.71 13.29
C SER A 69 -0.57 -12.99 12.32
N TYR A 70 -1.75 -13.56 12.09
CA TYR A 70 -2.73 -13.13 11.08
C TYR A 70 -4.17 -13.04 11.62
N GLY A 71 -4.35 -13.10 12.95
CA GLY A 71 -5.66 -12.98 13.60
C GLY A 71 -6.36 -14.31 13.92
N GLY A 72 -5.64 -15.44 13.84
CA GLY A 72 -6.10 -16.75 14.30
C GLY A 72 -7.13 -17.44 13.40
N ARG A 73 -7.29 -16.98 12.16
CA ARG A 73 -8.17 -17.59 11.14
C ARG A 73 -7.47 -17.58 9.79
N SER A 74 -7.83 -18.54 8.94
CA SER A 74 -7.33 -18.64 7.57
C SER A 74 -7.66 -17.36 6.79
N LEU A 75 -6.68 -16.86 6.04
CA LEU A 75 -6.83 -15.64 5.25
C LEU A 75 -7.72 -15.87 4.03
N HIS A 76 -7.88 -17.12 3.55
CA HIS A 76 -8.85 -17.46 2.50
C HIS A 76 -10.30 -17.48 2.97
N GLN A 77 -10.56 -17.70 4.25
CA GLN A 77 -11.92 -17.71 4.79
C GLN A 77 -12.45 -16.30 5.09
N GLN A 78 -11.61 -15.28 4.91
CA GLN A 78 -11.94 -13.87 5.06
C GLN A 78 -12.16 -13.23 3.68
N SER A 79 -12.91 -12.12 3.63
CA SER A 79 -12.97 -11.34 2.39
C SER A 79 -11.63 -10.64 2.13
N HIS A 80 -11.28 -10.38 0.87
CA HIS A 80 -9.98 -9.81 0.48
C HIS A 80 -9.55 -8.59 1.34
N GLY A 81 -10.48 -7.66 1.60
CA GLY A 81 -10.18 -6.50 2.44
C GLY A 81 -10.10 -6.79 3.94
N GLU A 82 -10.73 -7.85 4.46
CA GLU A 82 -10.59 -8.26 5.87
C GLU A 82 -9.27 -8.98 6.12
N SER A 83 -8.85 -9.84 5.19
CA SER A 83 -7.53 -10.48 5.21
C SER A 83 -6.43 -9.43 5.16
N PHE A 84 -6.61 -8.41 4.32
CA PHE A 84 -5.70 -7.28 4.22
C PHE A 84 -5.57 -6.57 5.57
N LEU A 85 -6.67 -6.12 6.18
CA LEU A 85 -6.62 -5.42 7.47
C LEU A 85 -6.10 -6.32 8.61
N SER A 86 -6.41 -7.61 8.60
CA SER A 86 -5.94 -8.58 9.60
C SER A 86 -4.43 -8.75 9.56
N LEU A 87 -3.82 -8.75 8.36
CA LEU A 87 -2.37 -8.68 8.21
C LEU A 87 -1.82 -7.42 8.87
N PHE A 88 -2.44 -6.26 8.62
CA PHE A 88 -2.04 -4.97 9.18
C PHE A 88 -2.10 -4.89 10.71
N MET A 89 -3.08 -5.54 11.32
CA MET A 89 -3.22 -5.52 12.78
C MET A 89 -2.30 -6.50 13.52
N ASN A 90 -1.93 -7.63 12.90
CA ASN A 90 -1.32 -8.74 13.63
C ASN A 90 0.17 -8.97 13.33
N ARG A 91 0.66 -8.54 12.16
CA ARG A 91 2.05 -8.79 11.74
C ARG A 91 3.00 -7.63 12.04
N PHE A 92 2.46 -6.44 12.22
CA PHE A 92 3.25 -5.22 12.22
C PHE A 92 3.62 -4.76 13.62
N ASN A 93 4.85 -5.11 14.01
CA ASN A 93 5.36 -4.91 15.36
C ASN A 93 6.77 -4.31 15.29
N GLY A 94 7.04 -3.32 16.14
CA GLY A 94 8.36 -2.69 16.27
C GLY A 94 8.78 -1.83 15.09
N LYS A 95 10.08 -1.49 15.02
CA LYS A 95 10.62 -0.57 14.01
C LYS A 95 10.62 -1.18 12.61
N ALA A 96 9.85 -0.63 11.68
CA ALA A 96 9.66 -1.22 10.35
C ALA A 96 9.32 -0.22 9.25
N LEU A 97 9.66 -0.60 8.01
CA LEU A 97 9.31 0.12 6.79
C LEU A 97 8.29 -0.67 5.98
N TYR A 98 7.17 -0.04 5.65
CA TYR A 98 6.08 -0.64 4.88
C TYR A 98 5.93 0.04 3.54
N LEU A 99 6.00 -0.75 2.48
CA LEU A 99 5.89 -0.30 1.11
C LEU A 99 4.60 -0.89 0.53
N LEU A 100 3.67 -0.04 0.12
CA LEU A 100 2.37 -0.44 -0.39
C LEU A 100 2.18 0.10 -1.80
N ASP A 101 1.72 -0.76 -2.70
CA ASP A 101 1.43 -0.44 -4.08
C ASP A 101 -0.06 -0.66 -4.36
N GLU A 102 -0.75 0.44 -4.63
CA GLU A 102 -2.19 0.52 -4.91
C GLU A 102 -3.08 -0.28 -3.94
N PRO A 103 -2.93 -0.10 -2.61
CA PRO A 103 -3.69 -0.88 -1.63
C PRO A 103 -5.22 -0.72 -1.77
N GLU A 104 -5.69 0.40 -2.32
CA GLU A 104 -7.10 0.64 -2.62
C GLU A 104 -7.73 -0.36 -3.59
N ALA A 105 -6.95 -1.01 -4.46
CA ALA A 105 -7.49 -1.98 -5.42
C ALA A 105 -8.12 -3.19 -4.70
N ALA A 106 -7.66 -3.51 -3.48
CA ALA A 106 -8.22 -4.56 -2.63
C ALA A 106 -9.24 -4.04 -1.59
N LEU A 107 -9.48 -2.72 -1.50
CA LEU A 107 -10.24 -2.09 -0.42
C LEU A 107 -11.42 -1.25 -0.92
N SER A 108 -12.61 -1.55 -0.42
CA SER A 108 -13.77 -0.64 -0.58
C SER A 108 -13.51 0.70 0.13
N PRO A 109 -14.21 1.79 -0.24
CA PRO A 109 -14.02 3.10 0.39
C PRO A 109 -14.10 3.10 1.93
N ALA A 110 -15.07 2.37 2.50
CA ALA A 110 -15.20 2.21 3.94
C ALA A 110 -13.99 1.50 4.57
N ARG A 111 -13.41 0.52 3.86
CA ARG A 111 -12.22 -0.19 4.32
C ARG A 111 -10.95 0.63 4.17
N GLN A 112 -10.88 1.54 3.19
CA GLN A 112 -9.79 2.52 3.10
C GLN A 112 -9.79 3.47 4.31
N LEU A 113 -10.96 3.90 4.78
CA LEU A 113 -11.07 4.69 6.02
C LEU A 113 -10.61 3.89 7.25
N ALA A 114 -11.01 2.61 7.34
CA ALA A 114 -10.50 1.73 8.40
C ALA A 114 -8.98 1.54 8.29
N PHE A 115 -8.44 1.48 7.08
CA PHE A 115 -7.01 1.37 6.84
C PHE A 115 -6.26 2.62 7.29
N LEU A 116 -6.77 3.83 7.03
CA LEU A 116 -6.21 5.09 7.57
C LEU A 116 -6.10 5.06 9.10
N ARG A 117 -7.11 4.50 9.79
CA ARG A 117 -7.04 4.34 11.25
C ARG A 117 -5.88 3.44 11.68
N ILE A 118 -5.68 2.32 10.98
CA ILE A 118 -4.57 1.41 11.27
C ILE A 118 -3.22 2.09 10.98
N LEU A 119 -3.09 2.83 9.87
CA LEU A 119 -1.89 3.63 9.59
C LEU A 119 -1.59 4.60 10.73
N HIS A 120 -2.63 5.28 11.24
CA HIS A 120 -2.50 6.20 12.36
C HIS A 120 -2.01 5.51 13.64
N ASP A 121 -2.62 4.38 14.00
CA ASP A 121 -2.25 3.64 15.20
C ASP A 121 -0.80 3.08 15.11
N LEU A 122 -0.37 2.64 13.92
CA LEU A 122 0.97 2.08 13.69
C LEU A 122 2.05 3.17 13.60
N THR A 123 1.76 4.31 13.00
CA THR A 123 2.73 5.42 12.88
C THR A 123 2.85 6.25 14.16
N GLY A 124 1.82 6.28 15.01
CA GLY A 124 1.79 7.09 16.23
C GLY A 124 2.88 6.77 17.25
N SER A 125 3.43 5.55 17.24
CA SER A 125 4.57 5.17 18.08
C SER A 125 5.93 5.67 17.57
N GLY A 126 6.00 6.13 16.31
CA GLY A 126 7.24 6.51 15.63
C GLY A 126 8.09 5.34 15.16
N ASP A 127 7.62 4.10 15.34
CA ASP A 127 8.34 2.90 14.95
C ASP A 127 7.99 2.46 13.51
N ALA A 128 6.87 2.90 12.94
CA ALA A 128 6.47 2.54 11.58
C ALA A 128 6.63 3.71 10.59
N GLN A 129 7.23 3.43 9.44
CA GLN A 129 7.20 4.31 8.28
C GLN A 129 6.44 3.64 7.13
N PHE A 130 5.53 4.37 6.49
CA PHE A 130 4.81 3.92 5.31
C PHE A 130 5.22 4.73 4.08
N ILE A 131 5.43 4.04 2.96
CA ILE A 131 5.53 4.62 1.62
C ILE A 131 4.45 3.94 0.79
N ILE A 132 3.48 4.72 0.32
CA ILE A 132 2.30 4.22 -0.35
C ILE A 132 2.23 4.85 -1.74
N ALA A 133 2.26 4.03 -2.78
CA ALA A 133 1.82 4.44 -4.11
C ALA A 133 0.30 4.22 -4.18
N THR A 134 -0.45 5.29 -4.48
CA THR A 134 -1.91 5.26 -4.47
C THR A 134 -2.50 6.31 -5.40
N HIS A 135 -3.61 5.94 -6.02
CA HIS A 135 -4.54 6.77 -6.77
C HIS A 135 -5.77 7.15 -5.94
N SER A 136 -5.89 6.63 -4.70
CA SER A 136 -7.05 6.90 -3.86
C SER A 136 -6.98 8.27 -3.19
N PRO A 137 -7.95 9.17 -3.48
CA PRO A 137 -8.06 10.44 -2.75
C PRO A 137 -8.45 10.23 -1.28
N ILE A 138 -8.94 9.06 -0.88
CA ILE A 138 -9.20 8.75 0.54
C ILE A 138 -7.86 8.51 1.24
N LEU A 139 -6.98 7.70 0.66
CA LEU A 139 -5.69 7.37 1.26
C LEU A 139 -4.72 8.55 1.27
N MET A 140 -4.69 9.34 0.19
CA MET A 140 -3.94 10.60 0.14
C MET A 140 -4.41 11.62 1.18
N GLY A 141 -5.63 11.50 1.71
CA GLY A 141 -6.16 12.36 2.77
C GLY A 141 -5.62 12.08 4.17
N TYR A 142 -4.62 11.20 4.32
CA TYR A 142 -3.96 10.96 5.60
C TYR A 142 -3.32 12.25 6.14
N PRO A 143 -3.54 12.63 7.41
CA PRO A 143 -2.99 13.87 7.97
C PRO A 143 -1.47 13.86 8.02
N ASP A 144 -0.84 15.02 7.78
CA ASP A 144 0.61 15.23 7.84
C ASP A 144 1.43 14.34 6.89
N ALA A 145 0.79 13.71 5.89
CA ALA A 145 1.49 12.96 4.86
C ALA A 145 2.24 13.89 3.91
N VAL A 146 3.46 13.50 3.54
CA VAL A 146 4.17 14.09 2.40
C VAL A 146 3.67 13.41 1.13
N ILE A 147 2.98 14.17 0.27
CA ILE A 147 2.46 13.67 -1.01
C ILE A 147 3.42 14.08 -2.12
N LEU A 148 3.99 13.09 -2.80
CA LEU A 148 4.88 13.30 -3.94
C LEU A 148 4.11 12.96 -5.22
N SER A 149 3.97 13.93 -6.14
CA SER A 149 3.42 13.70 -7.47
C SER A 149 4.53 13.32 -8.45
N PHE A 150 4.21 12.35 -9.30
CA PHE A 150 5.05 11.85 -10.39
C PHE A 150 4.43 12.17 -11.77
N ASP A 151 3.39 13.00 -11.81
CA ASP A 151 2.59 13.26 -13.02
C ASP A 151 3.35 14.13 -14.04
N ASP A 152 4.26 14.98 -13.54
CA ASP A 152 5.15 15.81 -14.36
C ASP A 152 6.51 15.15 -14.56
N SER A 153 7.33 15.72 -15.45
CA SER A 153 8.73 15.29 -15.65
C SER A 153 9.64 15.49 -14.42
N GLN A 154 9.11 16.03 -13.31
CA GLN A 154 9.81 16.25 -12.06
C GLN A 154 8.96 15.76 -10.89
N ILE A 155 9.61 15.07 -9.95
CA ILE A 155 8.99 14.67 -8.68
C ILE A 155 8.89 15.92 -7.81
N LYS A 156 7.69 16.25 -7.36
CA LYS A 156 7.42 17.42 -6.51
C LYS A 156 6.47 17.07 -5.38
N GLU A 157 6.67 17.73 -4.24
CA GLU A 157 5.72 17.70 -3.15
C GLU A 157 4.49 18.55 -3.52
N VAL A 158 3.29 18.02 -3.24
CA VAL A 158 2.02 18.69 -3.53
C VAL A 158 1.10 18.62 -2.32
N ALA A 159 0.27 19.65 -2.15
CA ALA A 159 -0.81 19.59 -1.16
C ALA A 159 -1.90 18.63 -1.62
N TYR A 160 -2.61 18.01 -0.67
CA TYR A 160 -3.70 17.07 -0.94
C TYR A 160 -4.74 17.63 -1.92
N GLU A 161 -5.19 18.85 -1.67
CA GLU A 161 -6.21 19.53 -2.49
C GLU A 161 -5.73 19.90 -3.89
N MET A 162 -4.42 19.81 -4.14
CA MET A 162 -3.79 20.08 -5.43
C MET A 162 -3.52 18.80 -6.24
N THR A 163 -3.86 17.62 -5.70
CA THR A 163 -3.74 16.36 -6.43
C THR A 163 -4.84 16.23 -7.48
N ASP A 164 -4.51 15.74 -8.67
CA ASP A 164 -5.49 15.53 -9.75
C ASP A 164 -6.60 14.57 -9.30
N HIS A 165 -6.24 13.51 -8.57
CA HIS A 165 -7.19 12.55 -8.01
C HIS A 165 -8.21 13.22 -7.08
N TYR A 166 -7.81 14.17 -6.23
CA TYR A 166 -8.73 14.95 -5.41
C TYR A 166 -9.63 15.84 -6.27
N LEU A 167 -9.04 16.62 -7.18
CA LEU A 167 -9.76 17.60 -8.00
C LEU A 167 -10.80 16.94 -8.90
N ILE A 168 -10.41 15.90 -9.65
CA ILE A 168 -11.28 15.16 -10.57
C ILE A 168 -12.40 14.48 -9.80
N THR A 169 -12.08 13.76 -8.72
CA THR A 169 -13.07 13.03 -7.93
C THR A 169 -14.08 13.98 -7.30
N LYS A 170 -13.61 15.09 -6.70
CA LYS A 170 -14.48 16.11 -6.11
C LYS A 170 -15.40 16.73 -7.16
N TYR A 171 -14.86 17.13 -8.31
CA TYR A 171 -15.63 17.74 -9.38
C TYR A 171 -16.71 16.78 -9.91
N PHE A 172 -16.37 15.51 -10.14
CA PHE A 172 -17.32 14.50 -10.59
C PHE A 172 -18.44 14.25 -9.57
N ILE A 173 -18.10 14.12 -8.27
CA ILE A 173 -19.10 13.92 -7.21
C ILE A 173 -20.05 15.13 -7.12
N GLN A 174 -19.52 16.35 -7.25
CA GLN A 174 -20.31 17.58 -7.14
C GLN A 174 -21.14 17.92 -8.39
N HIS A 175 -20.69 17.47 -9.57
CA HIS A 175 -21.27 17.86 -10.86
C HIS A 175 -21.60 16.69 -11.78
N ARG A 176 -21.90 15.52 -11.21
CA ARG A 176 -22.09 14.25 -11.93
C ARG A 176 -22.91 14.34 -13.21
N GLU A 177 -24.12 14.91 -13.14
CA GLU A 177 -25.02 14.97 -14.31
C GLU A 177 -24.43 15.79 -15.45
N LYS A 178 -23.82 16.95 -15.12
CA LYS A 178 -23.16 17.80 -16.10
C LYS A 178 -21.97 17.09 -16.73
N VAL A 179 -21.10 16.49 -15.92
CA VAL A 179 -19.93 15.77 -16.43
C VAL A 179 -20.34 14.65 -17.37
N LEU A 180 -21.37 13.88 -17.02
CA LEU A 180 -21.87 12.80 -17.87
C LEU A 180 -22.52 13.32 -19.15
N ALA A 181 -23.27 14.43 -19.10
CA ALA A 181 -23.85 15.04 -20.28
C ALA A 181 -22.77 15.53 -21.25
N ASP A 182 -21.74 16.21 -20.74
CA ASP A 182 -20.63 16.73 -21.55
C ASP A 182 -19.75 15.58 -22.11
N LEU A 183 -19.48 14.52 -21.33
CA LEU A 183 -18.61 13.40 -21.71
C LEU A 183 -19.27 12.43 -22.71
N LEU A 184 -20.60 12.28 -22.64
CA LEU A 184 -21.37 11.33 -23.46
C LEU A 184 -22.12 12.01 -24.62
N ALA A 185 -21.92 13.32 -24.81
CA ALA A 185 -22.38 14.00 -26.01
C ALA A 185 -21.45 13.62 -27.18
N ASP A 186 -22.05 13.11 -28.26
CA ASP A 186 -21.35 12.78 -29.52
C ASP A 186 -20.62 13.98 -30.15
#